data_AF-A0A7C4D5C1-F1
#
_entry.id   AF-A0A7C4D5C1-F1
#
_cell.length_a   1.000
_cell.length_b   1.000
_cell.length_c   1.000
_cell.angle_alpha   90.00
_cell.angle_beta   90.00
_cell.angle_gamma   90.00
#
_symmetry.space_group_name_H-M   'P 1'
#
loop_
_entity.id
_entity.type
_entity.pdbx_description
1 polymer ?
#
loop_
_entity_poly.entity_id
_entity_poly.type
_entity_poly.pdbx_seq_one_letter_code
_entity_poly.pdbx_strand_id
1 'polypeptide(L)'
;MGILSKRPLLLVIISSLILLVSFVIYFMFFMPSSERPSLEILDVNFLVEAHGWRIVRVMEVAVRNPSSENLTLRNFMVNDEIWNLWTPRNLLLLPGALGIVRVYYPWSSNINSIAIETDRGSVSLNISPPQFSSVNIVLRNPNDYFWSGLASFDLTFGPGELNEPKIAIYDGDNPVLSQVWGIIAYEDGSVKCATVSFYAEVPSRGEKTYTIKFNVQGPIENNPVRVEKIENFTIISNGLFRVRFNENYRGEIDLVSDPDEEINYARIYENRQSESQGWCHGFLQSALWGWAIQNALSAAKPTVSFYLEGNGPLLAVYARRWKLQQNWGWAYEFYAIPHDAPAIIYKVVLEILSDLTQGPGANYAPWNAFGAGNTVLPLLTFRAGFADKFFVTDTGDLYI
;
A
#
# COMPACT_ATOMS: atom_id res chain seq x y z
N MET A 1 64.03 -39.90 53.93
CA MET A 1 63.20 -40.18 52.74
C MET A 1 61.77 -40.41 53.18
N GLY A 2 60.93 -39.37 53.15
CA GLY A 2 59.53 -39.45 53.56
C GLY A 2 58.67 -39.99 52.42
N ILE A 3 58.00 -41.12 52.66
CA ILE A 3 56.97 -41.65 51.76
C ILE A 3 55.74 -40.74 51.91
N LEU A 4 55.70 -39.67 51.12
CA LEU A 4 54.50 -38.86 50.94
C LEU A 4 53.40 -39.80 50.43
N SER A 5 52.37 -40.00 51.24
CA SER A 5 51.31 -40.96 50.97
C SER A 5 50.64 -40.61 49.62
N LYS A 6 50.59 -41.55 48.69
CA LYS A 6 49.95 -41.39 47.36
C LYS A 6 48.42 -41.34 47.43
N ARG A 7 47.85 -41.54 48.61
CA ARG A 7 46.39 -41.61 48.88
C ARG A 7 45.64 -40.28 48.70
N PRO A 8 46.10 -39.13 49.21
CA PRO A 8 45.45 -37.84 48.98
C PRO A 8 45.46 -37.43 47.50
N LEU A 9 46.54 -37.69 46.77
CA LEU A 9 46.62 -37.37 45.34
C LEU A 9 45.61 -38.20 44.52
N LEU A 10 45.49 -39.49 44.83
CA LEU A 10 44.52 -40.38 44.19
C LEU A 10 43.07 -39.95 44.47
N LEU A 11 42.78 -39.54 45.71
CA LEU A 11 41.47 -39.01 46.11
C LEU A 11 41.09 -37.73 45.35
N VAL A 12 42.05 -36.81 45.16
CA VAL A 12 41.84 -35.57 44.39
C VAL A 12 41.57 -35.87 42.91
N ILE A 13 42.29 -36.83 42.32
CA ILE A 13 42.07 -37.21 40.91
C ILE A 13 40.69 -37.85 40.74
N ILE A 14 40.29 -38.77 41.63
CA ILE A 14 38.99 -39.43 41.56
C ILE A 14 37.85 -38.42 41.76
N SER A 15 37.95 -37.51 42.73
CA SER A 15 36.93 -36.49 42.97
C SER A 15 36.82 -35.51 41.79
N SER A 16 37.93 -35.12 41.17
CA SER A 16 37.95 -34.28 39.97
C SER A 16 37.29 -34.98 38.77
N LEU A 17 37.52 -36.28 38.62
CA LEU A 17 36.93 -37.07 37.55
C LEU A 17 35.41 -37.21 37.72
N ILE A 18 34.94 -37.44 38.94
CA ILE A 18 33.49 -37.50 39.25
C ILE A 18 32.83 -36.15 38.99
N LEU A 19 33.48 -35.05 39.38
CA LEU A 19 33.01 -33.69 39.10
C LEU A 19 32.94 -33.42 37.60
N LEU A 20 33.95 -33.83 36.83
CA LEU A 20 33.97 -33.69 35.38
C LEU A 20 32.84 -34.50 34.71
N VAL A 21 32.65 -35.75 35.11
CA VAL A 21 31.56 -36.60 34.57
C VAL A 21 30.20 -36.04 34.93
N SER A 22 30.02 -35.58 36.17
CA SER A 22 28.77 -34.95 36.62
C SER A 22 28.50 -33.64 35.88
N PHE A 23 29.54 -32.86 35.59
CA PHE A 23 29.46 -31.62 34.82
C PHE A 23 29.10 -31.89 33.34
N VAL A 24 29.67 -32.93 32.73
CA VAL A 24 29.34 -33.36 31.36
C VAL A 24 27.90 -33.88 31.28
N ILE A 25 27.46 -34.70 32.24
CA ILE A 25 26.07 -35.18 32.33
C ILE A 25 25.12 -33.99 32.53
N TYR A 26 25.47 -33.04 33.41
CA TYR A 26 24.69 -31.83 33.60
C TYR A 26 24.57 -31.01 32.30
N PHE A 27 25.65 -30.85 31.54
CA PHE A 27 25.63 -30.18 30.24
C PHE A 27 24.92 -30.97 29.13
N MET A 28 24.87 -32.31 29.20
CA MET A 28 24.15 -33.10 28.19
C MET A 28 22.64 -33.19 28.46
N PHE A 29 22.23 -33.14 29.73
CA PHE A 29 20.83 -33.35 30.13
C PHE A 29 20.10 -32.10 30.61
N PHE A 30 20.81 -31.08 31.11
CA PHE A 30 20.21 -29.89 31.74
C PHE A 30 20.58 -28.56 31.07
N MET A 31 21.63 -28.51 30.24
CA MET A 31 21.67 -27.45 29.23
C MET A 31 20.62 -27.81 28.19
N PRO A 32 19.68 -26.91 27.86
CA PRO A 32 18.83 -27.13 26.71
C PRO A 32 19.76 -27.38 25.53
N SER A 33 19.65 -28.57 24.93
CA SER A 33 20.17 -28.77 23.58
C SER A 33 19.72 -27.54 22.82
N SER A 34 20.66 -26.76 22.28
CA SER A 34 20.36 -25.60 21.47
C SER A 34 19.34 -26.04 20.44
N GLU A 35 18.06 -25.77 20.73
CA GLU A 35 16.96 -26.27 19.93
C GLU A 35 17.25 -25.72 18.55
N ARG A 36 17.46 -26.62 17.58
CA ARG A 36 17.67 -26.20 16.20
C ARG A 36 16.53 -25.23 15.89
N PRO A 37 16.82 -24.07 15.29
CA PRO A 37 15.79 -23.07 15.02
C PRO A 37 14.62 -23.78 14.37
N SER A 38 13.44 -23.60 14.96
CA SER A 38 12.24 -24.34 14.58
C SER A 38 11.94 -24.16 13.10
N LEU A 39 12.21 -22.97 12.56
CA LEU A 39 12.09 -22.64 11.15
C LEU A 39 13.45 -22.27 10.54
N GLU A 40 13.65 -22.64 9.29
CA GLU A 40 14.81 -22.24 8.49
C GLU A 40 14.36 -21.37 7.32
N ILE A 41 15.00 -20.20 7.15
CA ILE A 41 14.83 -19.36 5.95
C ILE A 41 15.85 -19.84 4.92
N LEU A 42 15.37 -20.28 3.76
CA LEU A 42 16.20 -20.82 2.69
C LEU A 42 16.66 -19.73 1.73
N ASP A 43 15.76 -18.82 1.38
CA ASP A 43 15.99 -17.78 0.38
C ASP A 43 15.01 -16.60 0.56
N VAL A 44 15.41 -15.43 0.08
CA VAL A 44 14.60 -14.21 0.05
C VAL A 44 14.72 -13.56 -1.33
N ASN A 45 13.63 -13.61 -2.10
CA ASN A 45 13.54 -12.99 -3.42
C ASN A 45 12.78 -11.67 -3.36
N PHE A 46 13.25 -10.68 -4.11
CA PHE A 46 12.62 -9.36 -4.19
C PHE A 46 11.97 -9.20 -5.57
N LEU A 47 10.63 -9.11 -5.60
CA LEU A 47 9.82 -9.17 -6.81
C LEU A 47 8.92 -7.95 -6.99
N VAL A 48 8.86 -7.39 -8.19
CA VAL A 48 7.96 -6.29 -8.51
C VAL A 48 6.77 -6.84 -9.29
N GLU A 49 5.56 -6.53 -8.85
CA GLU A 49 4.33 -7.02 -9.46
C GLU A 49 3.38 -5.88 -9.81
N ALA A 50 2.58 -6.09 -10.86
CA ALA A 50 1.49 -5.20 -11.22
C ALA A 50 0.15 -5.87 -10.87
N HIS A 51 -0.65 -5.20 -10.04
CA HIS A 51 -2.01 -5.58 -9.68
C HIS A 51 -2.97 -4.51 -10.20
N GLY A 52 -3.37 -4.65 -11.46
CA GLY A 52 -4.06 -3.59 -12.21
C GLY A 52 -3.13 -2.40 -12.40
N TRP A 53 -3.55 -1.23 -11.90
CA TRP A 53 -2.77 0.01 -11.92
C TRP A 53 -1.77 0.14 -10.76
N ARG A 54 -1.74 -0.80 -9.80
CA ARG A 54 -0.83 -0.73 -8.65
C ARG A 54 0.46 -1.46 -8.94
N ILE A 55 1.59 -0.80 -8.73
CA ILE A 55 2.91 -1.43 -8.76
C ILE A 55 3.29 -1.71 -7.31
N VAL A 56 3.37 -2.99 -6.97
CA VAL A 56 3.66 -3.46 -5.61
C VAL A 56 4.98 -4.20 -5.57
N ARG A 57 5.60 -4.14 -4.40
CA ARG A 57 6.85 -4.80 -4.08
C ARG A 57 6.56 -5.97 -3.15
N VAL A 58 6.96 -7.17 -3.57
CA VAL A 58 6.79 -8.43 -2.83
C VAL A 58 8.13 -9.07 -2.45
N MET A 59 8.37 -9.26 -1.15
CA MET A 59 9.45 -10.11 -0.66
C MET A 59 8.91 -11.54 -0.58
N GLU A 60 9.48 -12.45 -1.34
CA GLU A 60 9.13 -13.85 -1.33
C GLU A 60 10.18 -14.62 -0.50
N VAL A 61 9.75 -15.10 0.67
CA VAL A 61 10.62 -15.79 1.63
C VAL A 61 10.33 -17.27 1.58
N ALA A 62 11.30 -18.04 1.10
CA ALA A 62 11.25 -19.50 1.09
C ALA A 62 11.65 -20.02 2.46
N VAL A 63 10.79 -20.82 3.08
CA VAL A 63 11.00 -21.36 4.42
C VAL A 63 10.89 -22.87 4.43
N ARG A 64 11.61 -23.50 5.37
CA ARG A 64 11.54 -24.93 5.63
C ARG A 64 11.30 -25.18 7.10
N ASN A 65 10.51 -26.22 7.40
CA ASN A 65 10.42 -26.79 8.74
C ASN A 65 11.42 -27.97 8.87
N PRO A 66 12.63 -27.79 9.42
CA PRO A 66 13.57 -28.88 9.67
C PRO A 66 13.22 -29.72 10.92
N SER A 67 12.19 -29.34 11.69
CA SER A 67 11.83 -30.00 12.93
C SER A 67 10.98 -31.26 12.70
N SER A 68 10.79 -32.05 13.75
CA SER A 68 9.91 -33.22 13.75
C SER A 68 8.45 -32.90 14.09
N GLU A 69 8.12 -31.64 14.40
CA GLU A 69 6.78 -31.20 14.77
C GLU A 69 6.21 -30.23 13.75
N ASN A 70 4.90 -30.00 13.78
CA ASN A 70 4.27 -28.97 12.97
C ASN A 70 4.63 -27.57 13.49
N LEU A 71 4.71 -26.59 12.59
CA LEU A 71 4.91 -25.19 12.93
C LEU A 71 3.81 -24.32 12.34
N THR A 72 3.33 -23.36 13.11
CA THR A 72 2.42 -22.33 12.61
C THR A 72 3.11 -20.99 12.62
N LEU A 73 3.23 -20.36 11.45
CA LEU A 73 3.75 -19.00 11.33
C LEU A 73 2.75 -18.02 11.94
N ARG A 74 3.19 -17.21 12.89
CA ARG A 74 2.35 -16.25 13.64
C ARG A 74 2.54 -14.83 13.14
N ASN A 75 3.79 -14.37 13.10
CA ASN A 75 4.13 -13.00 12.74
C ASN A 75 5.28 -12.98 11.74
N PHE A 76 5.26 -11.95 10.90
CA PHE A 76 6.37 -11.57 10.06
C PHE A 76 6.83 -10.18 10.51
N MET A 77 8.13 -9.97 10.65
CA MET A 77 8.69 -8.71 11.10
C MET A 77 9.73 -8.20 10.09
N VAL A 78 9.78 -6.89 9.90
CA VAL A 78 10.80 -6.18 9.12
C VAL A 78 11.41 -5.13 10.03
N ASN A 79 12.73 -5.15 10.24
CA ASN A 79 13.42 -4.25 11.18
C ASN A 79 12.74 -4.21 12.57
N ASP A 80 12.38 -5.36 13.12
CA ASP A 80 11.69 -5.52 14.41
C ASP A 80 10.26 -4.96 14.51
N GLU A 81 9.65 -4.52 13.40
CA GLU A 81 8.25 -4.12 13.34
C GLU A 81 7.37 -5.23 12.77
N ILE A 82 6.27 -5.55 13.45
CA ILE A 82 5.29 -6.53 12.95
C ILE A 82 4.65 -6.01 11.67
N TRP A 83 4.83 -6.76 10.60
CA TRP A 83 4.23 -6.49 9.31
C TRP A 83 3.04 -7.43 9.11
N ASN A 84 1.85 -6.87 8.91
CA ASN A 84 0.61 -7.64 8.83
C ASN A 84 0.21 -8.03 7.40
N LEU A 85 1.05 -7.67 6.43
CA LEU A 85 0.76 -7.68 5.00
C LEU A 85 1.52 -8.79 4.31
N TRP A 86 1.24 -10.00 4.77
CA TRP A 86 1.87 -11.21 4.26
C TRP A 86 0.85 -12.32 4.11
N THR A 87 1.15 -13.22 3.20
CA THR A 87 0.31 -14.37 2.85
C THR A 87 1.18 -15.60 2.59
N PRO A 88 0.71 -16.80 2.95
CA PRO A 88 -0.54 -17.08 3.68
C PRO A 88 -0.41 -16.81 5.18
N ARG A 89 -1.42 -16.17 5.79
CA ARG A 89 -1.49 -16.00 7.25
C ARG A 89 -1.71 -17.34 7.94
N ASN A 90 -1.11 -17.52 9.13
CA ASN A 90 -1.23 -18.75 9.92
C ASN A 90 -0.83 -20.02 9.13
N LEU A 91 0.21 -19.93 8.30
CA LEU A 91 0.71 -21.05 7.52
C LEU A 91 1.14 -22.19 8.45
N LEU A 92 0.50 -23.35 8.32
CA LEU A 92 0.91 -24.60 8.97
C LEU A 92 1.94 -25.31 8.10
N LEU A 93 3.16 -25.46 8.60
CA LEU A 93 4.24 -26.23 7.97
C LEU A 93 4.39 -27.58 8.67
N LEU A 94 4.16 -28.65 7.92
CA LEU A 94 4.44 -30.02 8.38
C LEU A 94 5.95 -30.28 8.46
N PRO A 95 6.39 -31.28 9.24
CA PRO A 95 7.79 -31.70 9.30
C PRO A 95 8.39 -31.92 7.91
N GLY A 96 9.53 -31.29 7.64
CA GLY A 96 10.25 -31.36 6.35
C GLY A 96 9.61 -30.57 5.21
N ALA A 97 8.46 -29.95 5.40
CA ALA A 97 7.77 -29.21 4.34
C ALA A 97 8.47 -27.89 4.00
N LEU A 98 8.28 -27.49 2.74
CA LEU A 98 8.65 -26.19 2.22
C LEU A 98 7.41 -25.29 2.14
N GLY A 99 7.60 -24.02 2.47
CA GLY A 99 6.58 -22.98 2.35
C GLY A 99 7.13 -21.74 1.68
N ILE A 100 6.23 -20.96 1.10
CA ILE A 100 6.54 -19.66 0.53
C ILE A 100 5.68 -18.63 1.25
N VAL A 101 6.33 -17.64 1.86
CA VAL A 101 5.70 -16.50 2.49
C VAL A 101 5.91 -15.28 1.61
N ARG A 102 4.83 -14.67 1.16
CA ARG A 102 4.85 -13.47 0.32
C ARG A 102 4.49 -12.27 1.17
N VAL A 103 5.37 -11.28 1.20
CA VAL A 103 5.27 -10.09 2.04
C VAL A 103 5.20 -8.86 1.16
N TYR A 104 4.07 -8.17 1.17
CA TYR A 104 3.87 -6.94 0.41
C TYR A 104 4.48 -5.78 1.19
N TYR A 105 5.71 -5.40 0.85
CA TYR A 105 6.49 -4.42 1.60
C TYR A 105 7.23 -3.50 0.62
N PRO A 106 7.16 -2.17 0.76
CA PRO A 106 7.90 -1.25 -0.09
C PRO A 106 9.38 -1.20 0.32
N TRP A 107 10.18 -2.23 -0.03
CA TRP A 107 11.55 -2.31 0.49
C TRP A 107 12.46 -1.19 -0.01
N SER A 108 13.14 -0.55 0.92
CA SER A 108 14.21 0.40 0.62
C SER A 108 15.54 -0.17 1.09
N SER A 109 16.63 0.52 0.78
CA SER A 109 17.98 0.21 1.29
C SER A 109 18.09 0.23 2.82
N ASN A 110 17.06 0.72 3.52
CA ASN A 110 17.04 0.86 4.98
C ASN A 110 16.57 -0.41 5.69
N ILE A 111 16.13 -1.45 4.97
CA ILE A 111 15.88 -2.75 5.56
C ILE A 111 17.21 -3.48 5.77
N ASN A 112 17.42 -3.95 7.00
CA ASN A 112 18.59 -4.75 7.34
C ASN A 112 18.23 -6.15 7.86
N SER A 113 17.00 -6.39 8.31
CA SER A 113 16.58 -7.67 8.84
C SER A 113 15.11 -8.01 8.57
N ILE A 114 14.85 -9.31 8.46
CA ILE A 114 13.52 -9.90 8.57
C ILE A 114 13.50 -10.93 9.70
N ALA A 115 12.35 -11.12 10.32
CA ALA A 115 12.13 -12.22 11.25
C ALA A 115 10.76 -12.87 11.05
N ILE A 116 10.70 -14.19 11.27
CA ILE A 116 9.46 -14.95 11.24
C ILE A 116 9.29 -15.58 12.62
N GLU A 117 8.19 -15.23 13.29
CA GLU A 117 7.81 -15.83 14.56
C GLU A 117 6.85 -16.98 14.31
N THR A 118 7.10 -18.11 14.98
CA THR A 118 6.24 -19.29 14.98
C THR A 118 5.74 -19.56 16.40
N ASP A 119 4.85 -20.54 16.56
CA ASP A 119 4.44 -21.04 17.87
C ASP A 119 5.58 -21.72 18.66
N ARG A 120 6.74 -21.98 18.03
CA ARG A 120 7.91 -22.66 18.61
C ARG A 120 9.19 -21.83 18.52
N GLY A 121 9.07 -20.51 18.54
CA GLY A 121 10.21 -19.59 18.50
C GLY A 121 10.32 -18.83 17.17
N SER A 122 11.40 -18.06 17.03
CA SER A 122 11.61 -17.17 15.89
C SER A 122 12.91 -17.47 15.16
N VAL A 123 12.93 -17.15 13.86
CA VAL A 123 14.13 -17.11 13.04
C VAL A 123 14.28 -15.71 12.46
N SER A 124 15.50 -15.17 12.49
CA SER A 124 15.82 -13.89 11.88
C SER A 124 16.96 -14.04 10.87
N LEU A 125 16.94 -13.21 9.85
CA LEU A 125 17.94 -13.16 8.79
C LEU A 125 18.24 -11.71 8.46
N ASN A 126 19.54 -11.38 8.40
CA ASN A 126 19.97 -10.11 7.85
C ASN A 126 19.86 -10.15 6.32
N ILE A 127 19.26 -9.11 5.75
CA ILE A 127 19.04 -9.00 4.31
C ILE A 127 19.61 -7.69 3.77
N SER A 128 19.81 -7.64 2.45
CA SER A 128 20.23 -6.43 1.75
C SER A 128 19.42 -6.32 0.47
N PRO A 129 18.27 -5.62 0.50
CA PRO A 129 17.39 -5.53 -0.65
C PRO A 129 18.07 -4.80 -1.83
N PRO A 130 17.72 -5.14 -3.07
CA PRO A 130 18.21 -4.44 -4.24
C PRO A 130 17.70 -2.99 -4.26
N GLN A 131 18.48 -2.10 -4.86
CA GLN A 131 18.05 -0.72 -5.09
C GLN A 131 16.87 -0.67 -6.06
N PHE A 132 15.80 0.02 -5.68
CA PHE A 132 14.63 0.23 -6.52
C PHE A 132 14.67 1.62 -7.16
N SER A 133 15.38 1.74 -8.29
CA SER A 133 15.56 3.02 -9.01
C SER A 133 14.66 3.18 -10.23
N SER A 134 14.13 2.08 -10.77
CA SER A 134 13.23 2.08 -11.92
C SER A 134 12.42 0.79 -12.02
N VAL A 135 11.34 0.84 -12.78
CA VAL A 135 10.53 -0.33 -13.15
C VAL A 135 10.08 -0.22 -14.62
N ASN A 136 10.16 -1.33 -15.35
CA ASN A 136 9.60 -1.42 -16.69
C ASN A 136 8.15 -1.91 -16.61
N ILE A 137 7.24 -1.18 -17.25
CA ILE A 137 5.84 -1.52 -17.38
C ILE A 137 5.55 -1.89 -18.83
N VAL A 138 4.87 -3.02 -19.05
CA VAL A 138 4.46 -3.47 -20.39
C VAL A 138 2.95 -3.31 -20.50
N LEU A 139 2.52 -2.35 -21.33
CA LEU A 139 1.12 -2.14 -21.64
C LEU A 139 0.75 -3.01 -22.84
N ARG A 140 -0.30 -3.82 -22.70
CA ARG A 140 -0.79 -4.71 -23.75
C ARG A 140 -2.16 -4.27 -24.23
N ASN A 141 -2.31 -4.12 -25.53
CA ASN A 141 -3.58 -3.79 -26.17
C ASN A 141 -4.07 -5.00 -26.97
N PRO A 142 -5.04 -5.78 -26.46
CA PRO A 142 -5.59 -6.91 -27.19
C PRO A 142 -6.54 -6.49 -28.33
N ASN A 143 -6.94 -5.21 -28.36
CA ASN A 143 -7.91 -4.72 -29.33
C ASN A 143 -7.28 -4.52 -30.71
N ASP A 144 -8.13 -4.46 -31.73
CA ASP A 144 -7.78 -4.26 -33.13
C ASP A 144 -7.64 -2.79 -33.54
N TYR A 145 -7.72 -1.86 -32.58
CA TYR A 145 -7.51 -0.44 -32.78
C TYR A 145 -6.30 0.06 -31.99
N PHE A 146 -5.65 1.11 -32.50
CA PHE A 146 -4.59 1.81 -31.78
C PHE A 146 -5.18 2.49 -30.54
N TRP A 147 -4.63 2.22 -29.37
CA TRP A 147 -5.07 2.85 -28.12
C TRP A 147 -4.14 4.01 -27.77
N SER A 148 -4.71 5.19 -27.56
CA SER A 148 -4.03 6.32 -26.95
C SER A 148 -4.89 6.85 -25.82
N GLY A 149 -4.28 7.06 -24.65
CA GLY A 149 -5.00 7.52 -23.48
C GLY A 149 -4.10 7.71 -22.27
N LEU A 150 -4.67 8.30 -21.23
CA LEU A 150 -3.98 8.54 -19.97
C LEU A 150 -3.86 7.23 -19.18
N ALA A 151 -2.64 6.73 -19.03
CA ALA A 151 -2.31 5.64 -18.12
C ALA A 151 -1.91 6.20 -16.76
N SER A 152 -2.32 5.55 -15.67
CA SER A 152 -2.00 5.96 -14.30
C SER A 152 -1.52 4.76 -13.50
N PHE A 153 -0.43 4.93 -12.74
CA PHE A 153 0.11 3.88 -11.89
C PHE A 153 0.34 4.36 -10.46
N ASP A 154 -0.15 3.58 -9.50
CA ASP A 154 0.07 3.81 -8.08
C ASP A 154 1.35 3.14 -7.60
N LEU A 155 2.14 3.89 -6.85
CA LEU A 155 3.45 3.51 -6.34
C LEU A 155 3.49 3.76 -4.83
N THR A 156 4.13 2.85 -4.10
CA THR A 156 4.40 2.96 -2.67
C THR A 156 5.89 2.98 -2.41
N PHE A 157 6.32 3.74 -1.43
CA PHE A 157 7.72 3.99 -1.07
C PHE A 157 7.93 3.77 0.42
N GLY A 158 9.11 3.25 0.79
CA GLY A 158 9.51 3.18 2.19
C GLY A 158 9.99 4.54 2.70
N PRO A 159 10.05 4.75 4.03
CA PRO A 159 10.56 6.00 4.61
C PRO A 159 11.95 6.36 4.08
N GLY A 160 12.11 7.62 3.65
CA GLY A 160 13.37 8.17 3.12
C GLY A 160 13.79 7.66 1.72
N GLU A 161 13.01 6.80 1.07
CA GLU A 161 13.34 6.26 -0.26
C GLU A 161 13.19 7.31 -1.38
N LEU A 162 12.12 8.11 -1.29
CA LEU A 162 11.78 9.15 -2.25
C LEU A 162 11.50 10.45 -1.49
N ASN A 163 12.49 11.33 -1.38
CA ASN A 163 12.39 12.57 -0.59
C ASN A 163 11.54 13.65 -1.26
N GLU A 164 11.45 13.61 -2.59
CA GLU A 164 10.63 14.52 -3.39
C GLU A 164 9.86 13.69 -4.43
N PRO A 165 8.66 14.13 -4.87
CA PRO A 165 7.83 13.38 -5.83
C PRO A 165 8.36 13.43 -7.27
N LYS A 166 9.65 13.12 -7.45
CA LYS A 166 10.38 13.11 -8.72
C LYS A 166 10.28 11.72 -9.34
N ILE A 167 9.24 11.52 -10.13
CA ILE A 167 8.98 10.30 -10.89
C ILE A 167 8.84 10.68 -12.35
N ALA A 168 9.62 10.03 -13.22
CA ALA A 168 9.66 10.31 -14.65
C ALA A 168 9.32 9.05 -15.46
N ILE A 169 8.67 9.24 -16.59
CA ILE A 169 8.33 8.17 -17.53
C ILE A 169 9.21 8.27 -18.78
N TYR A 170 9.64 7.13 -19.31
CA TYR A 170 10.45 7.03 -20.51
C TYR A 170 9.84 6.01 -21.50
N ASP A 171 9.91 6.34 -22.79
CA ASP A 171 9.66 5.46 -23.93
C ASP A 171 11.00 5.18 -24.62
N GLY A 172 11.61 4.03 -24.30
CA GLY A 172 13.03 3.79 -24.56
C GLY A 172 13.89 4.81 -23.81
N ASP A 173 14.69 5.58 -24.55
CA ASP A 173 15.53 6.65 -23.99
C ASP A 173 14.83 8.03 -23.98
N ASN A 174 13.64 8.14 -24.57
CA ASN A 174 12.95 9.41 -24.70
C ASN A 174 12.08 9.68 -23.46
N PRO A 175 12.24 10.83 -22.78
CA PRO A 175 11.38 11.18 -21.68
C PRO A 175 9.96 11.49 -22.19
N VAL A 176 8.95 10.99 -21.48
CA VAL A 176 7.54 11.19 -21.77
C VAL A 176 6.99 12.22 -20.77
N LEU A 177 6.12 13.12 -21.25
CA LEU A 177 5.41 14.04 -20.38
C LEU A 177 4.56 13.26 -19.38
N SER A 178 4.82 13.47 -18.09
CA SER A 178 4.17 12.76 -17.00
C SER A 178 3.86 13.72 -15.86
N GLN A 179 2.83 13.39 -15.08
CA GLN A 179 2.46 14.15 -13.90
C GLN A 179 2.35 13.24 -12.69
N VAL A 180 3.03 13.62 -11.61
CA VAL A 180 2.92 12.97 -10.30
C VAL A 180 1.84 13.68 -9.49
N TRP A 181 0.96 12.91 -8.87
CA TRP A 181 -0.15 13.42 -8.04
C TRP A 181 -0.58 12.38 -7.01
N GLY A 182 -1.58 12.72 -6.19
CA GLY A 182 -2.10 11.78 -5.20
C GLY A 182 -1.07 11.44 -4.14
N ILE A 183 -0.24 12.43 -3.78
CA ILE A 183 0.93 12.28 -2.93
C ILE A 183 0.52 12.26 -1.46
N ILE A 184 1.02 11.27 -0.74
CA ILE A 184 0.97 11.20 0.72
C ILE A 184 2.40 11.04 1.22
N ALA A 185 2.74 11.78 2.26
CA ALA A 185 4.08 11.78 2.85
C ALA A 185 4.07 11.14 4.24
N TYR A 186 5.22 10.58 4.63
CA TYR A 186 5.54 10.26 6.01
C TYR A 186 5.76 11.54 6.84
N GLU A 187 5.89 11.40 8.16
CA GLU A 187 6.17 12.54 9.06
C GLU A 187 7.50 13.23 8.76
N ASP A 188 8.47 12.50 8.22
CA ASP A 188 9.77 13.04 7.79
C ASP A 188 9.69 13.82 6.45
N GLY A 189 8.52 13.86 5.83
CA GLY A 189 8.27 14.52 4.55
C GLY A 189 8.59 13.68 3.31
N SER A 190 9.18 12.48 3.48
CA SER A 190 9.40 11.56 2.36
C SER A 190 8.08 11.01 1.83
N VAL A 191 8.04 10.72 0.53
CA VAL A 191 6.84 10.20 -0.14
C VAL A 191 6.55 8.79 0.37
N LYS A 192 5.32 8.55 0.79
CA LYS A 192 4.78 7.24 1.20
C LYS A 192 4.06 6.56 0.03
N CYS A 193 3.24 7.31 -0.68
CA CYS A 193 2.66 6.86 -1.94
C CYS A 193 2.42 8.03 -2.89
N ALA A 194 2.45 7.73 -4.18
CA ALA A 194 2.12 8.67 -5.25
C ALA A 194 1.53 7.94 -6.45
N THR A 195 0.83 8.67 -7.30
CA THR A 195 0.38 8.22 -8.61
C THR A 195 1.19 8.94 -9.67
N VAL A 196 1.65 8.22 -10.69
CA VAL A 196 2.20 8.84 -11.90
C VAL A 196 1.25 8.59 -13.07
N SER A 197 0.90 9.65 -13.79
CA SER A 197 0.07 9.58 -14.99
C SER A 197 0.83 10.09 -16.21
N PHE A 198 0.60 9.48 -17.36
CA PHE A 198 1.19 9.86 -18.65
C PHE A 198 0.33 9.37 -19.82
N TYR A 199 0.42 10.04 -20.98
CA TYR A 199 -0.24 9.53 -22.18
C TYR A 199 0.54 8.35 -22.74
N ALA A 200 -0.12 7.21 -22.82
CA ALA A 200 0.41 6.00 -23.38
C ALA A 200 -0.24 5.74 -24.74
N GLU A 201 0.55 5.19 -25.64
CA GLU A 201 0.20 4.90 -27.03
C GLU A 201 0.56 3.46 -27.32
N VAL A 202 -0.43 2.59 -27.43
CA VAL A 202 -0.22 1.15 -27.58
C VAL A 202 -0.76 0.68 -28.93
N PRO A 203 0.08 0.06 -29.78
CA PRO A 203 -0.36 -0.39 -31.10
C PRO A 203 -1.49 -1.42 -31.01
N SER A 204 -2.33 -1.47 -32.06
CA SER A 204 -3.35 -2.51 -32.21
C SER A 204 -2.72 -3.90 -32.12
N ARG A 205 -3.34 -4.79 -31.32
CA ARG A 205 -2.89 -6.17 -31.07
C ARG A 205 -1.41 -6.26 -30.69
N GLY A 206 -0.91 -5.26 -29.99
CA GLY A 206 0.50 -5.16 -29.64
C GLY A 206 0.73 -4.80 -28.19
N GLU A 207 2.00 -4.62 -27.86
CA GLU A 207 2.43 -4.15 -26.56
C GLU A 207 3.45 -3.04 -26.71
N LYS A 208 3.54 -2.20 -25.67
CA LYS A 208 4.55 -1.16 -25.58
C LYS A 208 5.12 -1.13 -24.16
N THR A 209 6.44 -0.98 -24.08
CA THR A 209 7.15 -0.90 -22.81
C THR A 209 7.47 0.55 -22.49
N TYR A 210 7.14 0.96 -21.27
CA TYR A 210 7.59 2.23 -20.70
C TYR A 210 8.43 1.96 -19.46
N THR A 211 9.36 2.85 -19.15
CA THR A 211 10.18 2.78 -17.94
C THR A 211 9.81 3.91 -16.99
N ILE A 212 9.40 3.56 -15.78
CA ILE A 212 9.23 4.52 -14.68
C ILE A 212 10.57 4.63 -13.96
N LYS A 213 11.11 5.84 -13.82
CA LYS A 213 12.34 6.14 -13.09
C LYS A 213 12.04 7.00 -11.87
N PHE A 214 12.64 6.67 -10.73
CA PHE A 214 12.44 7.36 -9.46
C PHE A 214 13.63 8.27 -9.13
N ASN A 215 13.41 9.31 -8.33
CA ASN A 215 14.39 10.38 -8.05
C ASN A 215 14.88 11.11 -9.32
N VAL A 216 14.07 11.08 -10.39
CA VAL A 216 14.36 11.73 -11.67
C VAL A 216 13.20 12.66 -12.00
N GLN A 217 13.52 13.90 -12.32
CA GLN A 217 12.52 14.87 -12.75
C GLN A 217 12.16 14.63 -14.21
N GLY A 218 10.87 14.42 -14.49
CA GLY A 218 10.36 14.35 -15.87
C GLY A 218 10.28 15.71 -16.54
N PRO A 219 9.96 15.76 -17.85
CA PRO A 219 9.70 17.00 -18.56
C PRO A 219 8.63 17.82 -17.84
N ILE A 220 8.88 19.13 -17.68
CA ILE A 220 7.93 20.06 -17.09
C ILE A 220 7.36 20.89 -18.23
N GLU A 221 6.05 20.80 -18.43
CA GLU A 221 5.30 21.67 -19.31
C GLU A 221 4.25 22.41 -18.47
N ASN A 222 3.98 23.66 -18.82
CA ASN A 222 3.09 24.51 -18.05
C ASN A 222 1.86 24.88 -18.89
N ASN A 223 0.94 23.92 -19.01
CA ASN A 223 -0.38 24.10 -19.62
C ASN A 223 -1.45 23.71 -18.58
N PRO A 224 -1.67 24.56 -17.56
CA PRO A 224 -2.57 24.23 -16.47
C PRO A 224 -4.02 24.19 -16.92
N VAL A 225 -4.78 23.23 -16.37
CA VAL A 225 -6.25 23.25 -16.45
C VAL A 225 -6.76 24.49 -15.70
N ARG A 226 -7.84 25.10 -16.19
CA ARG A 226 -8.40 26.32 -15.57
C ARG A 226 -8.98 25.97 -14.20
N VAL A 227 -8.45 26.60 -13.16
CA VAL A 227 -8.94 26.47 -11.78
C VAL A 227 -9.39 27.83 -11.27
N GLU A 228 -10.60 27.88 -10.71
CA GLU A 228 -11.19 29.09 -10.13
C GLU A 228 -11.65 28.82 -8.70
N LYS A 229 -11.36 29.75 -7.79
CA LYS A 229 -11.89 29.72 -6.42
C LYS A 229 -12.94 30.81 -6.28
N ILE A 230 -14.17 30.43 -5.94
CA ILE A 230 -15.30 31.34 -5.75
C ILE A 230 -15.97 30.98 -4.43
N GLU A 231 -15.88 31.85 -3.43
CA GLU A 231 -16.41 31.62 -2.08
C GLU A 231 -15.98 30.26 -1.50
N ASN A 232 -16.92 29.34 -1.29
CA ASN A 232 -16.72 27.98 -0.79
C ASN A 232 -16.66 26.95 -1.92
N PHE A 233 -16.31 27.36 -3.14
CA PHE A 233 -16.22 26.49 -4.29
C PHE A 233 -14.84 26.53 -4.92
N THR A 234 -14.30 25.35 -5.20
CA THR A 234 -13.21 25.17 -6.15
C THR A 234 -13.80 24.64 -7.45
N ILE A 235 -13.56 25.33 -8.55
CA ILE A 235 -14.05 24.98 -9.88
C ILE A 235 -12.86 24.60 -10.75
N ILE A 236 -12.96 23.46 -11.42
CA ILE A 236 -11.96 22.98 -12.37
C ILE A 236 -12.64 22.80 -13.72
N SER A 237 -12.09 23.39 -14.78
CA SER A 237 -12.60 23.25 -16.14
C SER A 237 -11.48 23.04 -17.14
N ASN A 238 -11.67 22.05 -18.01
CA ASN A 238 -10.73 21.69 -19.07
C ASN A 238 -11.23 22.07 -20.48
N GLY A 239 -12.28 22.88 -20.56
CA GLY A 239 -12.92 23.26 -21.84
C GLY A 239 -13.86 22.21 -22.44
N LEU A 240 -13.82 20.96 -21.97
CA LEU A 240 -14.77 19.91 -22.35
C LEU A 240 -15.88 19.74 -21.32
N PHE A 241 -15.57 19.94 -20.04
CA PHE A 241 -16.55 19.93 -18.95
C PHE A 241 -16.06 20.78 -17.77
N ARG A 242 -16.93 20.97 -16.79
CA ARG A 242 -16.65 21.72 -15.56
C ARG A 242 -17.03 20.91 -14.35
N VAL A 243 -16.11 20.80 -13.39
CA VAL A 243 -16.35 20.22 -12.07
C VAL A 243 -16.36 21.33 -11.05
N ARG A 244 -17.37 21.35 -10.18
CA ARG A 244 -17.44 22.27 -9.05
C ARG A 244 -17.43 21.46 -7.75
N PHE A 245 -16.43 21.71 -6.93
CA PHE A 245 -16.26 21.15 -5.60
C PHE A 245 -16.79 22.15 -4.57
N ASN A 246 -17.81 21.74 -3.81
CA ASN A 246 -18.39 22.51 -2.73
C ASN A 246 -17.70 22.20 -1.40
N GLU A 247 -16.99 23.17 -0.85
CA GLU A 247 -16.23 23.10 0.40
C GLU A 247 -17.13 23.36 1.64
N ASN A 248 -18.44 23.51 1.45
CA ASN A 248 -19.42 23.50 2.54
C ASN A 248 -19.59 22.10 3.16
N TYR A 249 -20.40 22.00 4.23
CA TYR A 249 -20.56 20.88 5.20
C TYR A 249 -20.68 19.45 4.62
N ARG A 250 -20.83 19.30 3.31
CA ARG A 250 -21.22 18.07 2.61
C ARG A 250 -20.23 17.62 1.53
N GLY A 251 -19.24 18.43 1.17
CA GLY A 251 -18.25 18.04 0.15
C GLY A 251 -18.89 17.71 -1.20
N GLU A 252 -19.97 18.40 -1.57
CA GLU A 252 -20.72 18.09 -2.79
C GLU A 252 -19.85 18.34 -4.02
N ILE A 253 -20.02 17.49 -5.02
CA ILE A 253 -19.38 17.62 -6.32
C ILE A 253 -20.51 17.77 -7.31
N ASP A 254 -20.38 18.77 -8.18
CA ASP A 254 -21.27 19.01 -9.30
C ASP A 254 -20.49 18.84 -10.60
N LEU A 255 -21.02 18.04 -11.53
CA LEU A 255 -20.44 17.80 -12.85
C LEU A 255 -21.33 18.46 -13.90
N VAL A 256 -20.83 19.51 -14.55
CA VAL A 256 -21.56 20.22 -15.60
C VAL A 256 -20.93 19.88 -16.94
N SER A 257 -21.71 19.25 -17.82
CA SER A 257 -21.24 18.78 -19.14
C SER A 257 -21.11 19.89 -20.17
N ASP A 258 -21.75 21.04 -19.94
CA ASP A 258 -21.74 22.20 -20.83
C ASP A 258 -21.38 23.48 -20.05
N PRO A 259 -20.35 24.25 -20.43
CA PRO A 259 -20.05 25.53 -19.80
C PRO A 259 -21.21 26.56 -19.87
N ASP A 260 -22.17 26.39 -20.79
CA ASP A 260 -23.28 27.31 -21.05
C ASP A 260 -24.69 26.79 -20.64
N GLU A 261 -24.84 25.56 -20.12
CA GLU A 261 -26.15 24.99 -19.71
C GLU A 261 -26.26 24.53 -18.24
N GLU A 262 -27.49 24.60 -17.69
CA GLU A 262 -27.90 24.10 -16.37
C GLU A 262 -28.14 22.58 -16.35
N ILE A 263 -27.19 21.75 -16.79
CA ILE A 263 -27.29 20.29 -16.58
C ILE A 263 -26.09 19.78 -15.79
N ASN A 264 -26.36 19.53 -14.50
CA ASN A 264 -25.47 18.89 -13.54
C ASN A 264 -25.71 17.38 -13.57
N TYR A 265 -24.82 16.64 -14.24
CA TYR A 265 -24.90 15.18 -14.41
C TYR A 265 -24.49 14.39 -13.17
N ALA A 266 -23.82 15.03 -12.23
CA ALA A 266 -23.42 14.39 -11.01
C ALA A 266 -23.52 15.39 -9.88
N ARG A 267 -24.73 15.58 -9.34
CA ARG A 267 -24.83 15.71 -7.88
C ARG A 267 -24.49 14.35 -7.38
N ILE A 268 -23.23 14.09 -7.05
CA ILE A 268 -22.92 12.76 -6.53
C ILE A 268 -23.78 12.54 -5.27
N TYR A 269 -24.20 13.60 -4.53
CA TYR A 269 -25.02 13.45 -3.32
C TYR A 269 -25.97 14.61 -3.02
N GLU A 270 -27.28 14.33 -3.01
CA GLU A 270 -28.28 15.13 -2.30
C GLU A 270 -29.32 14.18 -1.69
N ASN A 271 -29.28 13.93 -0.38
CA ASN A 271 -30.41 13.29 0.28
C ASN A 271 -31.49 14.36 0.53
N ARG A 272 -32.43 14.50 -0.40
CA ARG A 272 -33.55 15.44 -0.26
C ARG A 272 -34.57 15.03 0.81
N GLN A 273 -34.43 13.88 1.49
CA GLN A 273 -35.50 13.32 2.34
C GLN A 273 -35.13 12.96 3.79
N SER A 274 -33.88 13.10 4.26
CA SER A 274 -33.55 12.77 5.66
C SER A 274 -33.18 14.00 6.50
N GLU A 275 -34.18 14.71 7.01
CA GLU A 275 -34.00 15.80 7.98
C GLU A 275 -33.48 15.32 9.36
N SER A 276 -33.36 14.01 9.61
CA SER A 276 -32.97 13.45 10.92
C SER A 276 -31.66 12.68 10.94
N GLN A 277 -30.99 12.48 9.81
CA GLN A 277 -29.66 11.85 9.76
C GLN A 277 -28.87 12.49 8.61
N GLY A 278 -27.87 13.30 8.94
CA GLY A 278 -27.04 14.00 7.97
C GLY A 278 -26.04 13.04 7.33
N TRP A 279 -26.36 12.52 6.14
CA TRP A 279 -25.52 11.58 5.42
C TRP A 279 -24.74 12.28 4.31
N CYS A 280 -23.42 12.40 4.47
CA CYS A 280 -22.50 12.81 3.41
C CYS A 280 -22.04 11.56 2.69
N HIS A 281 -22.73 11.23 1.61
CA HIS A 281 -22.42 10.08 0.81
C HIS A 281 -21.16 10.40 -0.05
N GLY A 282 -20.30 9.41 -0.33
CA GLY A 282 -19.00 9.55 -1.01
C GLY A 282 -18.57 8.18 -1.55
N PHE A 283 -17.67 8.11 -2.55
CA PHE A 283 -17.10 6.82 -2.99
C PHE A 283 -16.40 6.10 -1.83
N LEU A 284 -15.76 6.87 -0.94
CA LEU A 284 -15.25 6.42 0.34
C LEU A 284 -16.28 5.67 1.20
N GLN A 285 -17.54 6.13 1.26
CA GLN A 285 -18.61 5.46 2.01
C GLN A 285 -19.09 4.18 1.29
N SER A 286 -19.11 4.17 -0.04
CA SER A 286 -19.48 2.97 -0.82
C SER A 286 -18.44 1.85 -0.72
N ALA A 287 -17.15 2.20 -0.60
CA ALA A 287 -16.07 1.24 -0.41
C ALA A 287 -15.96 0.74 1.05
N LEU A 288 -16.56 1.47 2.00
CA LEU A 288 -16.44 1.22 3.43
C LEU A 288 -17.83 1.07 4.06
N TRP A 289 -18.51 -0.03 3.72
CA TRP A 289 -19.76 -0.41 4.34
C TRP A 289 -19.50 -0.87 5.79
N GLY A 290 -19.87 -0.05 6.78
CA GLY A 290 -19.83 -0.45 8.18
C GLY A 290 -20.12 0.67 9.19
N TRP A 291 -20.78 0.30 10.30
CA TRP A 291 -21.04 1.15 11.49
C TRP A 291 -19.79 1.91 11.97
N ALA A 292 -18.61 1.29 11.88
CA ALA A 292 -17.35 1.85 12.36
C ALA A 292 -16.92 3.09 11.58
N ILE A 293 -16.99 3.01 10.25
CA ILE A 293 -16.49 4.04 9.35
C ILE A 293 -17.57 5.11 9.09
N GLN A 294 -18.84 4.71 9.13
CA GLN A 294 -19.97 5.62 9.20
C GLN A 294 -19.88 6.56 10.41
N ASN A 295 -19.43 6.04 11.55
CA ASN A 295 -19.08 6.88 12.70
C ASN A 295 -17.75 7.62 12.45
N ALA A 296 -16.71 6.97 11.94
CA ALA A 296 -15.41 7.60 11.72
C ALA A 296 -15.44 8.89 10.86
N LEU A 297 -16.37 9.00 9.91
CA LEU A 297 -16.54 10.16 9.03
C LEU A 297 -17.59 11.17 9.53
N SER A 298 -18.40 10.83 10.55
CA SER A 298 -19.52 11.67 11.03
C SER A 298 -19.10 12.85 11.93
N ALA A 299 -17.79 13.03 12.20
CA ALA A 299 -17.31 14.04 13.13
C ALA A 299 -16.95 15.37 12.43
N ALA A 300 -17.92 16.30 12.41
CA ALA A 300 -17.81 17.77 12.29
C ALA A 300 -16.79 18.40 11.29
N LYS A 301 -17.28 19.35 10.47
CA LYS A 301 -16.53 20.27 9.56
C LYS A 301 -15.04 20.56 9.84
N PRO A 302 -14.55 20.88 11.07
CA PRO A 302 -13.13 21.17 11.30
C PRO A 302 -12.15 20.03 10.99
N THR A 303 -12.61 18.82 10.70
CA THR A 303 -11.76 17.65 10.48
C THR A 303 -11.45 17.36 9.01
N VAL A 304 -12.01 18.14 8.08
CA VAL A 304 -11.82 18.00 6.64
C VAL A 304 -10.99 19.16 6.10
N SER A 305 -9.93 18.85 5.36
CA SER A 305 -9.13 19.84 4.64
C SER A 305 -9.30 19.67 3.14
N PHE A 306 -9.51 20.79 2.44
CA PHE A 306 -9.67 20.86 0.99
C PHE A 306 -8.52 21.63 0.39
N TYR A 307 -7.94 21.13 -0.70
CA TYR A 307 -6.84 21.81 -1.37
C TYR A 307 -6.69 21.37 -2.83
N LEU A 308 -6.08 22.23 -3.63
CA LEU A 308 -5.58 21.85 -4.95
C LEU A 308 -4.22 21.22 -4.75
N GLU A 309 -4.09 19.92 -5.01
CA GLU A 309 -2.85 19.17 -4.83
C GLU A 309 -1.87 19.42 -5.98
N GLY A 310 -2.38 19.54 -7.20
CA GLY A 310 -1.57 19.81 -8.37
C GLY A 310 -2.38 20.47 -9.49
N ASN A 311 -1.73 21.30 -10.29
CA ASN A 311 -2.25 21.79 -11.56
C ASN A 311 -1.14 21.70 -12.60
N GLY A 312 -0.94 20.49 -13.09
CA GLY A 312 0.17 20.16 -13.98
C GLY A 312 -0.27 20.09 -15.44
N PRO A 313 0.63 19.63 -16.32
CA PRO A 313 0.39 19.62 -17.75
C PRO A 313 -0.64 18.60 -18.21
N LEU A 314 -0.92 17.57 -17.41
CA LEU A 314 -1.84 16.50 -17.80
C LEU A 314 -3.19 16.62 -17.09
N LEU A 315 -3.17 17.06 -15.83
CA LEU A 315 -4.28 16.96 -14.88
C LEU A 315 -4.29 18.18 -13.93
N ALA A 316 -5.48 18.61 -13.53
CA ALA A 316 -5.67 19.31 -12.25
C ALA A 316 -6.21 18.35 -11.20
N VAL A 317 -5.64 18.38 -10.00
CA VAL A 317 -5.95 17.44 -8.92
C VAL A 317 -6.48 18.18 -7.72
N TYR A 318 -7.76 17.97 -7.43
CA TYR A 318 -8.39 18.42 -6.21
C TYR A 318 -8.33 17.33 -5.15
N ALA A 319 -8.03 17.69 -3.91
CA ALA A 319 -7.88 16.73 -2.82
C ALA A 319 -8.72 17.09 -1.59
N ARG A 320 -9.18 16.04 -0.91
CA ARG A 320 -9.84 16.11 0.38
C ARG A 320 -9.12 15.19 1.36
N ARG A 321 -8.86 15.70 2.56
CA ARG A 321 -8.29 14.92 3.66
C ARG A 321 -9.23 14.93 4.84
N TRP A 322 -9.57 13.75 5.34
CA TRP A 322 -10.47 13.51 6.46
C TRP A 322 -9.71 12.94 7.64
N LYS A 323 -9.89 13.51 8.82
CA LYS A 323 -9.45 12.85 10.05
C LYS A 323 -10.45 11.75 10.42
N LEU A 324 -9.97 10.52 10.57
CA LEU A 324 -10.81 9.42 11.06
C LEU A 324 -11.02 9.57 12.58
N GLN A 325 -12.20 9.17 13.09
CA GLN A 325 -12.49 9.24 14.53
C GLN A 325 -11.46 8.48 15.38
N GLN A 326 -11.39 8.84 16.67
CA GLN A 326 -10.56 8.18 17.67
C GLN A 326 -9.06 8.06 17.29
N ASN A 327 -8.58 8.99 16.46
CA ASN A 327 -7.22 8.98 15.91
C ASN A 327 -6.87 7.68 15.16
N TRP A 328 -7.86 7.01 14.56
CA TRP A 328 -7.64 5.83 13.71
C TRP A 328 -6.82 6.12 12.45
N GLY A 329 -6.59 7.40 12.14
CA GLY A 329 -5.71 7.86 11.08
C GLY A 329 -6.41 8.85 10.16
N TRP A 330 -6.17 8.73 8.85
CA TRP A 330 -6.60 9.69 7.85
C TRP A 330 -7.19 9.00 6.61
N ALA A 331 -8.15 9.64 5.97
CA ALA A 331 -8.58 9.26 4.63
C ALA A 331 -8.29 10.41 3.66
N TYR A 332 -7.74 10.11 2.50
CA TYR A 332 -7.41 11.03 1.44
C TYR A 332 -8.23 10.66 0.22
N GLU A 333 -8.88 11.64 -0.38
CA GLU A 333 -9.58 11.54 -1.65
C GLU A 333 -8.92 12.48 -2.64
N PHE A 334 -8.66 11.98 -3.84
CA PHE A 334 -8.09 12.77 -4.92
C PHE A 334 -9.01 12.68 -6.13
N TYR A 335 -9.18 13.81 -6.81
CA TYR A 335 -9.97 13.98 -8.01
C TYR A 335 -9.09 14.62 -9.07
N ALA A 336 -8.54 13.80 -9.97
CA ALA A 336 -7.74 14.24 -11.08
C ALA A 336 -8.62 14.46 -12.32
N ILE A 337 -8.65 15.70 -12.83
CA ILE A 337 -9.38 16.13 -14.01
C ILE A 337 -8.36 16.25 -15.16
N PRO A 338 -8.39 15.38 -16.18
CA PRO A 338 -7.49 15.46 -17.33
C PRO A 338 -7.76 16.70 -18.17
N HIS A 339 -6.72 17.21 -18.82
CA HIS A 339 -6.83 18.39 -19.68
C HIS A 339 -7.60 18.15 -20.98
N ASP A 340 -7.65 16.92 -21.51
CA ASP A 340 -8.19 16.60 -22.84
C ASP A 340 -9.33 15.57 -22.85
N ALA A 341 -9.82 15.15 -21.68
CA ALA A 341 -10.83 14.10 -21.58
C ALA A 341 -11.99 14.54 -20.68
N PRO A 342 -13.25 14.22 -21.03
CA PRO A 342 -14.42 14.47 -20.19
C PRO A 342 -14.54 13.41 -19.08
N ALA A 343 -13.52 13.33 -18.22
CA ALA A 343 -13.39 12.29 -17.22
C ALA A 343 -12.84 12.82 -15.88
N ILE A 344 -13.17 12.15 -14.77
CA ILE A 344 -12.55 12.38 -13.46
C ILE A 344 -11.91 11.07 -13.03
N ILE A 345 -10.61 11.10 -12.76
CA ILE A 345 -9.87 9.98 -12.17
C ILE A 345 -9.86 10.19 -10.65
N TYR A 346 -10.57 9.35 -9.92
CA TYR A 346 -10.68 9.38 -8.47
C TYR A 346 -9.70 8.41 -7.83
N LYS A 347 -9.14 8.74 -6.66
CA LYS A 347 -8.31 7.83 -5.86
C LYS A 347 -8.63 8.01 -4.38
N VAL A 348 -8.65 6.93 -3.62
CA VAL A 348 -8.73 6.96 -2.15
C VAL A 348 -7.52 6.31 -1.51
N VAL A 349 -7.02 6.93 -0.44
CA VAL A 349 -6.06 6.29 0.45
C VAL A 349 -6.52 6.43 1.90
N LEU A 350 -6.57 5.32 2.61
CA LEU A 350 -6.74 5.25 4.05
C LEU A 350 -5.36 5.02 4.68
N GLU A 351 -4.94 5.96 5.48
CA GLU A 351 -3.84 5.79 6.41
C GLU A 351 -4.43 5.37 7.75
N ILE A 352 -4.18 4.13 8.15
CA ILE A 352 -4.75 3.55 9.36
C ILE A 352 -3.64 3.42 10.40
N LEU A 353 -3.77 4.16 11.50
CA LEU A 353 -2.77 4.26 12.57
C LEU A 353 -3.05 3.35 13.77
N SER A 354 -4.21 2.68 13.80
CA SER A 354 -4.57 1.71 14.84
C SER A 354 -5.36 0.54 14.24
N ASP A 355 -5.33 -0.62 14.88
CA ASP A 355 -6.11 -1.78 14.45
C ASP A 355 -7.60 -1.43 14.33
N LEU A 356 -8.15 -1.57 13.12
CA LEU A 356 -9.59 -1.52 12.86
C LEU A 356 -10.25 -2.84 13.29
N THR A 357 -9.99 -3.30 14.52
CA THR A 357 -10.69 -4.45 15.10
C THR A 357 -11.83 -3.92 15.96
N GLN A 358 -13.05 -3.96 15.44
CA GLN A 358 -14.22 -3.90 16.31
C GLN A 358 -14.31 -5.21 17.09
N GLY A 359 -14.57 -5.11 18.40
CA GLY A 359 -14.63 -6.22 19.33
C GLY A 359 -15.65 -7.32 18.97
N PRO A 360 -15.73 -8.37 19.82
CA PRO A 360 -16.46 -9.58 19.49
C PRO A 360 -17.96 -9.30 19.28
N GLY A 361 -18.44 -9.55 18.06
CA GLY A 361 -19.86 -9.42 17.69
C GLY A 361 -20.13 -8.72 16.35
N ALA A 362 -19.15 -8.00 15.78
CA ALA A 362 -19.29 -7.33 14.49
C ALA A 362 -18.44 -8.03 13.41
N ASN A 363 -19.05 -8.90 12.59
CA ASN A 363 -18.42 -9.53 11.43
C ASN A 363 -18.27 -8.55 10.25
N TYR A 364 -17.58 -7.44 10.47
CA TYR A 364 -17.18 -6.51 9.42
C TYR A 364 -15.75 -6.05 9.70
N ALA A 365 -14.80 -6.97 9.58
CA ALA A 365 -13.44 -6.56 9.24
C ALA A 365 -13.52 -5.89 7.86
N PRO A 366 -13.02 -4.66 7.66
CA PRO A 366 -12.90 -4.12 6.31
C PRO A 366 -12.12 -5.16 5.49
N TRP A 367 -12.74 -5.64 4.42
CA TRP A 367 -12.20 -6.69 3.57
C TRP A 367 -10.91 -6.14 2.95
N ASN A 368 -9.76 -6.53 3.53
CA ASN A 368 -8.45 -6.23 2.99
C ASN A 368 -8.17 -7.25 1.89
N ALA A 369 -8.73 -7.03 0.70
CA ALA A 369 -8.65 -7.96 -0.42
C ALA A 369 -7.21 -8.38 -0.77
N PHE A 370 -6.19 -7.61 -0.37
CA PHE A 370 -4.81 -7.83 -0.80
C PHE A 370 -3.74 -7.67 0.28
N GLY A 371 -4.12 -7.63 1.57
CA GLY A 371 -3.14 -7.50 2.63
C GLY A 371 -2.24 -6.28 2.44
N ALA A 372 -2.78 -5.09 2.14
CA ALA A 372 -2.05 -3.82 2.18
C ALA A 372 -2.49 -3.01 3.41
N GLY A 373 -1.56 -2.65 4.29
CA GLY A 373 -1.72 -1.80 5.45
C GLY A 373 -1.50 -0.38 4.98
N ASN A 374 -2.20 0.57 5.60
CA ASN A 374 -2.62 1.80 4.91
C ASN A 374 -3.34 1.46 3.60
N THR A 375 -4.65 1.25 3.68
CA THR A 375 -5.51 0.82 2.58
C THR A 375 -5.56 1.88 1.45
N VAL A 376 -4.89 1.67 0.33
CA VAL A 376 -5.22 2.40 -0.92
C VAL A 376 -6.43 1.71 -1.55
N LEU A 377 -7.58 2.39 -1.60
CA LEU A 377 -8.80 1.93 -2.29
C LEU A 377 -8.84 2.55 -3.72
N PRO A 378 -9.48 1.88 -4.69
CA PRO A 378 -9.07 1.91 -6.09
C PRO A 378 -9.11 3.28 -6.78
N LEU A 379 -8.32 3.38 -7.87
CA LEU A 379 -8.43 4.42 -8.88
C LEU A 379 -9.74 4.22 -9.66
N LEU A 380 -10.65 5.18 -9.58
CA LEU A 380 -12.00 5.10 -10.14
C LEU A 380 -12.14 6.17 -11.22
N THR A 381 -12.22 5.79 -12.49
CA THR A 381 -12.37 6.75 -13.58
C THR A 381 -13.85 6.93 -13.92
N PHE A 382 -14.38 8.13 -13.71
CA PHE A 382 -15.70 8.55 -14.21
C PHE A 382 -15.56 9.10 -15.61
N ARG A 383 -16.38 8.63 -16.55
CA ARG A 383 -16.52 9.26 -17.88
C ARG A 383 -17.92 9.83 -18.00
N ALA A 384 -18.03 11.12 -18.31
CA ALA A 384 -19.34 11.74 -18.57
C ALA A 384 -20.02 11.02 -19.76
N GLY A 385 -21.28 10.61 -19.61
CA GLY A 385 -22.09 9.99 -20.67
C GLY A 385 -22.36 8.48 -20.58
N PHE A 386 -21.88 7.76 -19.55
CA PHE A 386 -22.13 6.32 -19.35
C PHE A 386 -22.77 6.04 -17.96
N ALA A 387 -23.94 6.62 -17.70
CA ALA A 387 -24.51 6.70 -16.35
C ALA A 387 -25.15 5.42 -15.77
N ASP A 388 -25.21 4.31 -16.52
CA ASP A 388 -26.23 3.28 -16.23
C ASP A 388 -25.69 1.93 -15.72
N LYS A 389 -24.38 1.74 -15.56
CA LYS A 389 -23.82 0.46 -15.07
C LYS A 389 -22.56 0.70 -14.24
N PHE A 390 -22.65 0.58 -12.92
CA PHE A 390 -21.50 0.63 -12.03
C PHE A 390 -21.50 -0.60 -11.11
N PHE A 391 -20.43 -1.39 -11.17
CA PHE A 391 -20.12 -2.40 -10.16
C PHE A 391 -18.61 -2.36 -9.89
N VAL A 392 -18.23 -2.33 -8.60
CA VAL A 392 -16.84 -2.48 -8.15
C VAL A 392 -16.52 -3.97 -8.14
N THR A 393 -15.54 -4.39 -8.95
CA THR A 393 -15.05 -5.78 -8.88
C THR A 393 -14.12 -5.95 -7.67
N ASP A 394 -13.95 -7.20 -7.24
CA ASP A 394 -13.06 -7.65 -6.16
C ASP A 394 -11.57 -7.35 -6.41
N THR A 395 -11.18 -7.03 -7.65
CA THR A 395 -9.84 -6.56 -8.04
C THR A 395 -9.71 -5.03 -8.03
N GLY A 396 -10.82 -4.32 -7.84
CA GLY A 396 -10.93 -2.87 -7.89
C GLY A 396 -11.11 -2.31 -9.31
N ASP A 397 -11.04 -3.12 -10.37
CA ASP A 397 -11.26 -2.68 -11.74
C ASP A 397 -12.73 -2.28 -11.94
N LEU A 398 -12.95 -1.17 -12.66
CA LEU A 398 -14.27 -0.74 -13.14
C LEU A 398 -14.42 -1.15 -14.61
N TYR A 399 -15.38 -2.02 -14.89
CA TYR A 399 -15.81 -2.30 -16.26
C TYR A 399 -16.96 -1.37 -16.66
N ILE A 400 -16.90 -0.85 -17.89
CA ILE A 400 -18.01 -0.19 -18.58
C ILE A 400 -18.97 -1.25 -19.14
#